data_AF-A0A7Y6ZL18-F1
#
_entry.id   AF-A0A7Y6ZL18-F1
#
_cell.length_a   1.000
_cell.length_b   1.000
_cell.length_c   1.000
_cell.angle_alpha   90.00
_cell.angle_beta   90.00
_cell.angle_gamma   90.00
#
_symmetry.space_group_name_H-M   'P 1'
#
loop_
_entity.id
_entity.type
_entity.pdbx_description
1 polymer ?
#
loop_
_entity_poly.entity_id
_entity_poly.type
_entity_poly.pdbx_seq_one_letter_code
_entity_poly.pdbx_strand_id
1 'polypeptide(L)'
;MKTTENNQTLFFQGAGYLIGALITMVVGISLFVLTENFVIALSSSLPIGTTFGILIEQKFQRGEDQLDSRKTKLFTGLLLLGIIVFFAILFL
;
A
#
# COMPACT_ATOMS: atom_id res chain seq x y z
N MET A 1 -21.59 27.74 -18.87
CA MET A 1 -20.61 26.84 -19.49
C MET A 1 -19.72 26.33 -18.38
N LYS A 2 -19.98 25.12 -17.86
CA LYS A 2 -19.19 24.49 -16.80
C LYS A 2 -18.17 23.57 -17.49
N THR A 3 -16.96 24.07 -17.71
CA THR A 3 -15.87 23.28 -18.29
C THR A 3 -14.58 23.64 -17.55
N THR A 4 -14.54 23.22 -16.29
CA THR A 4 -13.32 23.05 -15.50
C THR A 4 -13.51 21.76 -14.68
N GLU A 5 -13.94 20.69 -15.34
CA GLU A 5 -13.80 19.35 -14.77
C GLU A 5 -12.34 18.93 -14.88
N ASN A 6 -11.67 18.97 -13.74
CA ASN A 6 -10.93 17.83 -13.22
C ASN A 6 -9.67 17.33 -13.96
N ASN A 7 -8.77 18.23 -14.38
CA ASN A 7 -7.41 17.81 -14.79
C ASN A 7 -6.47 17.50 -13.61
N GLN A 8 -6.90 17.74 -12.35
CA GLN A 8 -6.07 17.51 -11.18
C GLN A 8 -6.07 16.05 -10.72
N THR A 9 -7.18 15.32 -10.82
CA THR A 9 -7.24 13.89 -10.44
C THR A 9 -6.39 13.00 -11.33
N LEU A 10 -6.27 13.32 -12.62
CA LEU A 10 -5.43 12.61 -13.59
C LEU A 10 -3.92 12.70 -13.26
N PHE A 11 -3.46 13.80 -12.66
CA PHE A 11 -2.05 13.99 -12.31
C PHE A 11 -1.60 13.18 -11.09
N PHE A 12 -2.53 12.80 -10.20
CA PHE A 12 -2.21 12.07 -8.96
C PHE A 12 -2.49 10.57 -9.06
N GLN A 13 -2.96 10.08 -10.21
CA GLN A 13 -3.19 8.67 -10.44
C GLN A 13 -1.86 7.91 -10.43
N GLY A 14 -1.66 7.06 -9.43
CA GLY A 14 -0.45 6.28 -9.20
C GLY A 14 0.54 6.89 -8.21
N ALA A 15 0.28 8.10 -7.71
CA ALA A 15 1.13 8.73 -6.70
C ALA A 15 1.15 7.94 -5.38
N GLY A 16 0.02 7.32 -5.02
CA GLY A 16 -0.06 6.44 -3.87
C GLY A 16 0.79 5.19 -4.03
N TYR A 17 0.79 4.55 -5.20
CA TYR A 17 1.67 3.39 -5.44
C TYR A 17 3.16 3.74 -5.37
N LEU A 18 3.55 4.92 -5.90
CA LEU A 18 4.93 5.41 -5.78
C LEU A 18 5.33 5.64 -4.32
N ILE A 19 4.45 6.24 -3.52
CA ILE A 19 4.69 6.42 -2.08
C ILE A 19 4.72 5.07 -1.36
N GLY A 20 3.85 4.14 -1.73
CA GLY A 20 3.86 2.76 -1.22
C GLY A 20 5.19 2.05 -1.49
N ALA A 21 5.75 2.21 -2.69
CA ALA A 21 7.06 1.66 -3.05
C ALA A 21 8.19 2.28 -2.22
N LEU A 22 8.15 3.60 -1.97
CA LEU A 22 9.11 4.27 -1.07
C LEU A 22 9.01 3.73 0.36
N ILE A 23 7.79 3.53 0.87
CA ILE A 23 7.55 2.93 2.19
C ILE A 23 8.11 1.51 2.24
N THR A 24 7.84 0.68 1.24
CA THR A 24 8.42 -0.67 1.11
C THR A 24 9.93 -0.61 1.20
N MET A 25 10.57 0.29 0.45
CA MET A 25 12.03 0.41 0.42
C MET A 25 12.60 0.78 1.79
N VAL A 26 12.06 1.81 2.44
CA VAL A 26 12.53 2.27 3.76
C VAL A 26 12.32 1.20 4.83
N VAL A 27 11.15 0.57 4.87
CA VAL A 27 10.83 -0.50 5.83
C VAL A 27 11.69 -1.73 5.56
N GLY A 28 11.88 -2.12 4.29
CA GLY A 28 12.69 -3.26 3.91
C GLY A 28 14.15 -3.09 4.31
N ILE A 29 14.75 -1.92 4.04
CA ILE A 29 16.13 -1.62 4.48
C ILE A 29 16.23 -1.66 6.01
N SER A 30 15.27 -1.05 6.70
CA SER A 30 15.27 -1.02 8.18
C SER A 30 15.18 -2.42 8.78
N LEU A 31 14.30 -3.26 8.24
CA LEU A 31 14.15 -4.66 8.69
C LEU A 31 15.37 -5.50 8.32
N PHE A 32 15.99 -5.27 7.16
CA PHE A 32 17.21 -5.98 6.78
C PHE A 32 18.35 -5.66 7.74
N VAL A 33 18.53 -4.39 8.13
CA VAL A 33 19.55 -3.98 9.11
C VAL A 33 19.30 -4.60 10.49
N LEU A 34 18.03 -4.77 10.88
CA LEU A 34 17.67 -5.32 12.19
C LEU A 34 17.72 -6.85 12.26
N THR A 35 17.36 -7.52 11.16
CA THR A 35 17.20 -8.98 11.14
C THR A 35 18.36 -9.70 10.46
N GLU A 36 19.18 -8.96 9.69
CA GLU A 36 20.21 -9.48 8.78
C GLU A 36 19.67 -10.54 7.80
N ASN A 37 18.35 -10.62 7.64
CA ASN A 37 17.67 -11.65 6.87
C ASN A 37 16.87 -11.01 5.74
N PHE A 38 17.37 -11.19 4.52
CA PHE A 38 16.76 -10.66 3.31
C PHE A 38 15.33 -11.17 3.10
N VAL A 39 15.07 -12.45 3.39
CA VAL A 39 13.75 -13.06 3.19
C VAL A 39 12.73 -12.44 4.14
N ILE A 40 13.09 -12.28 5.41
CA ILE A 40 12.21 -11.64 6.40
C ILE A 40 11.94 -10.19 6.01
N ALA A 41 13.00 -9.42 5.73
CA ALA A 41 12.88 -8.01 5.37
C ALA A 41 11.98 -7.77 4.14
N LEU A 42 12.15 -8.58 3.09
CA LEU A 42 11.35 -8.47 1.88
C LEU A 42 9.89 -8.90 2.12
N SER A 43 9.70 -10.01 2.83
CA SER A 43 8.38 -10.60 3.08
C SER A 43 7.50 -9.72 3.98
N SER A 44 8.08 -8.96 4.92
CA SER A 44 7.30 -8.01 5.73
C SER A 44 7.07 -6.67 5.00
N SER A 45 8.10 -6.15 4.33
CA SER A 45 8.04 -4.79 3.78
C SER A 45 7.09 -4.66 2.59
N LEU A 46 7.00 -5.70 1.75
CA LEU A 46 6.14 -5.71 0.57
C LEU A 46 4.64 -5.55 0.91
N PRO A 47 4.05 -6.37 1.81
CA PRO A 47 2.67 -6.17 2.25
C PRO A 47 2.43 -4.80 2.87
N ILE A 48 3.38 -4.31 3.68
CA ILE A 48 3.27 -3.00 4.35
C ILE A 48 3.19 -1.88 3.32
N GLY A 49 4.20 -1.72 2.47
CA GLY A 49 4.22 -0.61 1.53
C GLY A 49 3.18 -0.74 0.42
N THR A 50 2.82 -1.96 -0.01
CA THR A 50 1.70 -2.17 -0.94
C THR A 50 0.39 -1.65 -0.35
N THR A 51 0.09 -2.06 0.88
CA THR A 51 -1.11 -1.61 1.61
C THR A 51 -1.15 -0.09 1.74
N PHE A 52 -0.06 0.50 2.23
CA PHE A 52 0.00 1.95 2.40
C PHE A 52 -0.16 2.66 1.06
N GLY A 53 0.46 2.14 0.00
CA GLY A 53 0.33 2.69 -1.34
C GLY A 53 -1.11 2.70 -1.84
N ILE A 54 -1.85 1.61 -1.61
CA ILE A 54 -3.27 1.53 -1.97
C ILE A 54 -4.12 2.50 -1.14
N LEU A 55 -3.91 2.58 0.17
CA LEU A 55 -4.68 3.49 1.03
C LEU A 55 -4.43 4.96 0.66
N ILE A 56 -3.19 5.29 0.34
CA ILE A 56 -2.80 6.64 -0.08
C ILE A 56 -3.35 6.94 -1.47
N GLU A 57 -3.28 5.99 -2.40
CA GLU A 57 -3.86 6.11 -3.75
C GLU A 57 -5.37 6.37 -3.66
N GLN A 58 -6.08 5.58 -2.87
CA GLN A 58 -7.50 5.79 -2.60
C GLN A 58 -7.76 7.16 -1.98
N LYS A 59 -6.86 7.67 -1.13
CA LYS A 59 -7.00 9.00 -0.53
C LYS A 59 -6.80 10.12 -1.55
N PHE A 60 -5.86 9.98 -2.48
CA PHE A 60 -5.66 10.95 -3.57
C PHE A 60 -6.78 10.92 -4.60
N GLN A 61 -7.35 9.75 -4.87
CA GLN A 61 -8.49 9.59 -5.78
C GLN A 61 -9.84 9.97 -5.15
N ARG A 62 -9.93 10.14 -3.83
CA ARG A 62 -11.14 10.59 -3.09
C ARG A 62 -11.53 12.06 -3.35
N GLY A 63 -11.10 12.61 -4.48
CA GLY A 63 -11.49 13.93 -4.97
C GLY A 63 -12.88 13.99 -5.59
N GLU A 64 -13.56 12.89 -5.92
CA GLU A 64 -14.89 13.04 -6.56
C GLU A 64 -15.91 11.91 -6.44
N ASP A 65 -15.57 10.64 -6.17
CA ASP A 65 -16.62 9.61 -6.18
C ASP A 65 -16.54 8.56 -5.08
N GLN A 66 -17.75 8.19 -4.67
CA GLN A 66 -18.08 7.39 -3.51
C GLN A 66 -17.25 6.11 -3.42
N LEU A 67 -16.59 5.99 -2.26
CA LEU A 67 -15.97 4.81 -1.69
C LEU A 67 -16.79 3.54 -2.01
N ASP A 68 -16.39 2.79 -3.03
CA ASP A 68 -16.92 1.45 -3.29
C ASP A 68 -16.41 0.52 -2.18
N SER A 69 -17.13 0.55 -1.05
CA SER A 69 -16.84 -0.11 0.24
C SER A 69 -16.45 -1.58 0.07
N ARG A 70 -16.90 -2.22 -1.02
CA ARG A 70 -16.59 -3.60 -1.38
C ARG A 70 -15.13 -3.82 -1.75
N LYS A 71 -14.50 -2.93 -2.53
CA LYS A 71 -13.08 -3.06 -2.92
C LYS A 71 -12.15 -2.84 -1.73
N THR A 72 -12.50 -1.92 -0.83
CA THR A 72 -11.72 -1.64 0.38
C THR A 72 -11.74 -2.84 1.33
N LYS A 73 -12.91 -3.50 1.51
CA LYS A 73 -13.02 -4.72 2.34
C LYS A 73 -12.15 -5.88 1.83
N LEU A 74 -12.07 -6.07 0.51
CA LEU A 74 -11.23 -7.11 -0.08
C LEU A 74 -9.73 -6.83 0.14
N PHE A 75 -9.31 -5.57 0.03
CA PHE A 75 -7.93 -5.17 0.31
C PHE A 75 -7.56 -5.35 1.78
N THR A 76 -8.44 -4.99 2.71
CA THR A 76 -8.23 -5.25 4.14
C THR A 76 -8.12 -6.73 4.43
N GLY A 77 -8.93 -7.57 3.78
CA GLY A 77 -8.84 -9.03 3.90
C GLY A 77 -7.51 -9.59 3.38
N LEU A 78 -7.02 -9.10 2.24
CA LEU A 78 -5.75 -9.53 1.65
C LEU A 78 -4.54 -9.10 2.50
N LEU A 79 -4.61 -7.91 3.09
CA LEU A 79 -3.63 -7.39 4.05
C LEU A 79 -3.59 -8.26 5.31
N LEU A 80 -4.75 -8.57 5.89
CA LEU A 80 -4.87 -9.47 7.04
C LEU A 80 -4.26 -10.84 6.74
N LEU A 81 -4.53 -11.39 5.55
CA LEU A 81 -3.92 -12.64 5.09
C LEU A 81 -2.40 -12.51 5.01
N GLY A 82 -1.87 -11.43 4.43
CA GLY A 82 -0.43 -11.16 4.35
C GLY A 82 0.24 -11.08 5.72
N ILE A 83 -0.41 -10.45 6.70
CA ILE A 83 0.07 -10.38 8.09
C ILE A 83 0.11 -11.79 8.71
N ILE A 84 -0.94 -12.59 8.54
CA ILE A 84 -1.02 -13.94 9.11
C ILE A 84 0.09 -14.83 8.53
N VAL A 85 0.28 -14.80 7.20
CA VAL A 85 1.34 -15.57 6.53
C VAL A 85 2.72 -15.13 6.99
N PHE A 86 2.93 -13.81 7.16
CA PHE A 86 4.18 -13.29 7.68
C PHE A 86 4.51 -13.84 9.07
N PHE A 87 3.56 -13.81 10.00
CA PHE A 87 3.74 -14.38 11.34
C PHE A 87 3.95 -15.90 11.29
N ALA A 88 3.26 -16.61 10.40
CA ALA A 88 3.47 -18.05 10.24
C ALA A 88 4.90 -18.39 9.80
N ILE A 89 5.52 -17.59 8.92
CA ILE A 89 6.92 -17.78 8.50
C ILE A 89 7.90 -17.41 9.63
N LEU A 90 7.60 -16.38 10.40
CA LEU A 90 8.48 -15.89 11.48
C LEU A 90 8.58 -16.83 12.68
N PHE A 91 7.50 -17.59 12.95
CA PHE A 91 7.40 -18.50 14.09
C PHE A 91 7.54 -19.99 13.71
N LEU A 92 7.86 -20.29 12.45
CA LEU A 92 8.24 -21.62 11.96
C LEU A 92 9.76 -21.81 12.10
#